data_AF-R1H3Q0-F1
#
_entry.id   AF-R1H3Q0-F1
#
_cell.length_a   1.000
_cell.length_b   1.000
_cell.length_c   1.000
_cell.angle_alpha   90.00
_cell.angle_beta   90.00
_cell.angle_gamma   90.00
#
_symmetry.space_group_name_H-M   'P 1'
#
loop_
_entity.id
_entity.type
_entity.pdbx_description
1 polymer ?
#
loop_
_entity_poly.entity_id
_entity_poly.type
_entity_poly.pdbx_seq_one_letter_code
_entity_poly.pdbx_strand_id
1 'polypeptide(L)'
;MDSRCLRLPSRWIKFHGRCRCNITASVTALYCKPYIAQVNTEAQFLLPGFDLDPTFPPRADPSTQTVFSNASYTELKDVDSFNIPDSFMKAATSSFTDLSEFTALTIYGLGGTPMRELVGADNVDTLIDAIDRTYGMYMAQILNTQRETLADAVPLTGKLVNPTRLRLQQDEISTRVLETLLAAIALFTVAAYALTDAGRVLPKSR
;
A
#
# COMPACT_ATOMS: atom_id res chain seq x y z
N MET A 1 24.89 8.35 -21.48
CA MET A 1 24.37 6.99 -21.68
C MET A 1 24.27 6.35 -20.32
N ASP A 2 23.08 6.46 -19.73
CA ASP A 2 22.78 6.10 -18.34
C ASP A 2 22.61 4.58 -18.21
N SER A 3 23.19 3.99 -17.17
CA SER A 3 23.47 2.56 -16.96
C SER A 3 22.24 1.68 -16.70
N ARG A 4 21.03 2.13 -17.02
CA ARG A 4 19.77 1.48 -16.62
C ARG A 4 19.38 0.25 -17.45
N CYS A 5 20.14 -0.12 -18.48
CA CYS A 5 19.77 -1.22 -19.39
C CYS A 5 20.98 -2.03 -19.89
N LEU A 6 21.69 -2.77 -19.03
CA LEU A 6 22.67 -3.77 -19.47
C LEU A 6 22.77 -5.02 -18.56
N ARG A 7 22.72 -6.18 -19.23
CA ARG A 7 23.06 -7.58 -18.82
C ARG A 7 21.93 -8.55 -18.40
N LEU A 8 21.31 -9.19 -19.41
CA LEU A 8 20.73 -10.58 -19.57
C LEU A 8 20.45 -11.50 -18.34
N PRO A 9 19.35 -12.32 -18.29
CA PRO A 9 19.10 -13.40 -19.27
C PRO A 9 17.67 -13.58 -19.84
N SER A 10 16.65 -12.81 -19.44
CA SER A 10 15.32 -12.78 -20.12
C SER A 10 15.12 -11.40 -20.77
N ARG A 11 15.01 -11.35 -22.11
CA ARG A 11 15.16 -10.13 -22.93
C ARG A 11 13.87 -9.72 -23.63
N TRP A 12 13.54 -8.44 -23.59
CA TRP A 12 12.62 -7.83 -24.55
C TRP A 12 13.28 -6.61 -25.21
N ILE A 13 13.33 -6.61 -26.54
CA ILE A 13 13.64 -5.42 -27.33
C ILE A 13 12.30 -4.87 -27.83
N LYS A 14 11.98 -3.63 -27.47
CA LYS A 14 10.77 -2.94 -27.92
C LYS A 14 11.18 -1.82 -28.88
N PHE A 15 10.54 -1.79 -30.05
CA PHE A 15 10.69 -0.73 -31.02
C PHE A 15 9.49 0.20 -30.95
N HIS A 16 9.73 1.50 -30.80
CA HIS A 16 8.72 2.54 -30.88
C HIS A 16 9.07 3.48 -32.04
N GLY A 17 8.11 3.86 -32.86
CA GLY A 17 8.37 4.71 -34.02
C GLY A 17 7.07 5.24 -34.63
N ARG A 18 7.21 6.11 -35.63
CA ARG A 18 6.09 6.65 -36.39
C ARG A 18 5.98 5.90 -37.71
N CYS A 19 4.83 5.30 -37.97
CA CYS A 19 4.52 4.71 -39.27
C CYS A 19 3.61 5.67 -40.05
N ARG A 20 3.99 6.02 -41.28
CA ARG A 20 3.13 6.77 -42.21
C ARG A 20 3.30 6.21 -43.61
N CYS A 21 2.22 5.74 -44.23
CA CYS A 21 2.19 5.28 -45.62
C CYS A 21 3.36 4.34 -45.98
N ASN A 22 3.52 3.24 -45.24
CA ASN A 22 4.58 2.23 -45.42
C ASN A 22 6.03 2.69 -45.13
N ILE A 23 6.21 3.91 -44.61
CA ILE A 23 7.51 4.41 -44.17
C ILE A 23 7.52 4.46 -42.63
N THR A 24 8.53 3.82 -42.04
CA THR A 24 8.79 3.88 -40.61
C THR A 24 9.89 4.91 -40.35
N ALA A 25 9.61 5.91 -39.52
CA ALA A 25 10.53 6.98 -39.16
C ALA A 25 10.64 7.12 -37.64
N SER A 26 11.75 7.70 -37.18
CA SER A 26 12.00 7.99 -35.76
C SER A 26 11.91 6.76 -34.86
N VAL A 27 12.53 5.65 -35.29
CA VAL A 27 12.55 4.39 -34.53
C VAL A 27 13.50 4.50 -33.34
N THR A 28 12.96 4.26 -32.15
CA THR A 28 13.68 4.11 -30.91
C THR A 28 13.62 2.65 -30.48
N ALA A 29 14.78 2.05 -30.23
CA ALA A 29 14.89 0.70 -29.70
C ALA A 29 15.23 0.77 -28.21
N LEU A 30 14.39 0.14 -27.40
CA LEU A 30 14.61 -0.02 -25.96
C LEU A 30 14.93 -1.47 -25.65
N TYR A 31 15.92 -1.68 -24.79
CA TYR A 31 16.35 -2.99 -24.32
C TYR A 31 16.11 -3.09 -22.82
N CYS A 32 15.07 -3.80 -22.40
CA CYS A 32 14.71 -3.89 -20.98
C CYS A 32 15.07 -5.26 -20.41
N LYS A 33 15.58 -5.28 -19.17
CA LYS A 33 15.76 -6.50 -18.37
C LYS A 33 15.01 -6.35 -17.04
N PRO A 34 13.78 -6.88 -16.93
CA PRO A 34 13.06 -6.87 -15.67
C PRO A 34 13.71 -7.81 -14.66
N TYR A 35 13.62 -7.44 -13.39
CA TYR A 35 13.90 -8.31 -12.26
C TYR A 35 13.06 -7.83 -11.07
N ILE A 36 12.80 -8.73 -10.14
CA ILE A 36 12.12 -8.44 -8.89
C ILE A 36 13.18 -8.45 -7.80
N ALA A 37 13.30 -7.33 -7.08
CA ALA A 37 14.16 -7.21 -5.93
C ALA A 37 13.33 -7.00 -4.67
N GLN A 38 13.81 -7.55 -3.57
CA GLN A 38 13.33 -7.24 -2.24
C GLN A 38 14.22 -6.17 -1.62
N VAL A 39 13.59 -5.22 -0.92
CA VAL A 39 14.28 -4.12 -0.27
C VAL A 39 13.57 -3.80 1.05
N ASN A 40 14.34 -3.51 2.10
CA ASN A 40 13.76 -3.05 3.36
C ASN A 40 13.20 -1.65 3.16
N THR A 41 12.00 -1.43 3.69
CA THR A 41 11.28 -0.16 3.51
C THR A 41 10.73 0.31 4.85
N GLU A 42 11.00 1.56 5.20
CA GLU A 42 10.36 2.23 6.33
C GLU A 42 9.03 2.82 5.85
N ALA A 43 7.92 2.39 6.46
CA ALA A 43 6.58 2.86 6.13
C ALA A 43 5.86 3.33 7.40
N GLN A 44 5.09 4.40 7.29
CA GLN A 44 4.22 4.90 8.35
C GLN A 44 2.77 4.68 7.97
N PHE A 45 2.01 4.16 8.94
CA PHE A 45 0.61 3.84 8.78
C PHE A 45 -0.24 4.71 9.70
N LEU A 46 -1.26 5.34 9.13
CA LEU A 46 -2.27 6.10 9.85
C LEU A 46 -3.26 5.13 10.49
N LEU A 47 -3.42 5.24 11.79
CA LEU A 47 -4.36 4.44 12.55
C LEU A 47 -5.72 5.16 12.68
N PRO A 48 -6.83 4.40 12.76
CA PRO A 48 -6.91 2.93 12.83
C PRO A 48 -6.95 2.21 11.48
N GLY A 49 -7.02 2.93 10.35
CA GLY A 49 -7.22 2.34 9.00
C GLY A 49 -6.03 1.57 8.44
N PHE A 50 -4.84 1.76 9.00
CA PHE A 50 -3.57 1.30 8.44
C PHE A 50 -3.33 1.82 7.02
N ASP A 51 -3.84 3.00 6.71
CA ASP A 51 -3.56 3.69 5.46
C ASP A 51 -2.12 4.21 5.47
N LEU A 52 -1.45 4.23 4.33
CA LEU A 52 -0.12 4.84 4.23
C LEU A 52 -0.22 6.34 4.47
N ASP A 53 0.66 6.90 5.30
CA ASP A 53 0.73 8.34 5.52
C ASP A 53 1.28 9.04 4.25
N PRO A 54 0.48 9.87 3.56
CA PRO A 54 0.94 10.54 2.34
C PRO A 54 2.05 11.56 2.61
N THR A 55 2.19 12.04 3.86
CA THR A 55 3.25 12.98 4.25
C THR A 55 4.57 12.28 4.57
N PHE A 56 4.52 10.97 4.83
CA PHE A 56 5.70 10.12 5.02
C PHE A 56 5.62 8.89 4.09
N PRO A 57 5.88 9.07 2.78
CA PRO A 57 5.82 7.97 1.84
C PRO A 57 6.87 6.90 2.16
N PRO A 58 6.60 5.61 1.86
CA PRO A 58 7.54 4.54 2.13
C PRO A 58 8.92 4.80 1.52
N ARG A 59 9.97 4.68 2.35
CA ARG A 59 11.36 4.91 1.93
C ARG A 59 12.10 3.59 1.88
N ALA A 60 12.44 3.14 0.68
CA ALA A 60 13.28 1.98 0.47
C ALA A 60 14.74 2.29 0.84
N ASP A 61 15.42 1.35 1.47
CA ASP A 61 16.86 1.40 1.72
C ASP A 61 17.60 0.60 0.63
N PRO A 62 18.20 1.28 -0.39
CA PRO A 62 18.82 0.61 -1.52
C PRO A 62 19.99 -0.30 -1.11
N SER A 63 20.60 -0.08 0.05
CA SER A 63 21.72 -0.90 0.54
C SER A 63 21.29 -2.31 0.95
N THR A 64 20.00 -2.52 1.19
CA THR A 64 19.40 -3.80 1.57
C THR A 64 18.83 -4.56 0.37
N GLN A 65 19.02 -4.03 -0.84
CA GLN A 65 18.46 -4.62 -2.05
C GLN A 65 19.03 -6.02 -2.29
N THR A 66 18.14 -6.99 -2.44
CA THR A 66 18.48 -8.36 -2.85
C THR A 66 17.62 -8.76 -4.04
N VAL A 67 18.21 -9.44 -5.02
CA VAL A 67 17.43 -9.95 -6.16
C VAL A 67 16.60 -11.13 -5.66
N PHE A 68 15.28 -10.96 -5.68
CA PHE A 68 14.32 -11.98 -5.30
C PHE A 68 14.04 -12.94 -6.47
N SER A 69 13.85 -12.39 -7.67
CA SER A 69 13.58 -13.17 -8.87
C SER A 69 14.05 -12.46 -10.13
N ASN A 70 14.52 -13.22 -11.12
CA ASN A 70 14.76 -12.70 -12.47
C ASN A 70 13.52 -12.84 -13.37
N ALA A 71 12.37 -13.23 -12.80
CA ALA A 71 11.14 -13.41 -13.55
C ALA A 71 10.67 -12.09 -14.18
N SER A 72 10.34 -12.18 -15.47
CA SER A 72 9.54 -11.18 -16.18
C SER A 72 8.07 -11.32 -15.79
N TYR A 73 7.27 -10.25 -15.96
CA TYR A 73 5.80 -10.32 -15.85
C TYR A 73 5.18 -11.44 -16.71
N THR A 74 5.81 -11.76 -17.83
CA THR A 74 5.41 -12.86 -18.73
C THR A 74 5.74 -14.25 -18.21
N GLU A 75 6.70 -14.34 -17.29
CA GLU A 75 7.22 -15.58 -16.68
C GLU A 75 6.57 -15.87 -15.32
N LEU A 76 5.90 -14.90 -14.71
CA LEU A 76 5.01 -15.10 -13.56
C LEU A 76 3.69 -15.84 -13.92
N LYS A 77 3.68 -16.55 -15.06
CA LYS A 77 2.55 -17.31 -15.62
C LYS A 77 2.51 -18.72 -15.04
N ASP A 78 1.83 -18.88 -13.91
CA ASP A 78 1.07 -20.09 -13.60
C ASP A 78 -0.43 -19.75 -13.61
N VAL A 79 -0.98 -19.41 -14.79
CA VAL A 79 -1.85 -20.17 -15.72
C VAL A 79 -3.34 -20.30 -15.35
N ASP A 80 -3.79 -20.34 -14.09
CA ASP A 80 -5.24 -20.59 -13.82
C ASP A 80 -6.02 -19.53 -13.01
N SER A 81 -5.39 -18.44 -12.54
CA SER A 81 -6.10 -17.44 -11.71
C SER A 81 -5.75 -15.97 -11.99
N PHE A 82 -5.00 -15.69 -13.06
CA PHE A 82 -4.57 -14.33 -13.35
C PHE A 82 -5.43 -13.67 -14.42
N ASN A 83 -6.60 -13.18 -14.02
CA ASN A 83 -7.30 -12.17 -14.81
C ASN A 83 -6.64 -10.82 -14.54
N ILE A 84 -5.93 -10.29 -15.54
CA ILE A 84 -5.70 -8.85 -15.64
C ILE A 84 -7.05 -8.19 -15.35
N PRO A 85 -7.16 -7.29 -14.36
CA PRO A 85 -8.46 -6.76 -13.97
C PRO A 85 -9.21 -6.29 -15.22
N ASP A 86 -10.47 -6.69 -15.38
CA ASP A 86 -11.24 -6.42 -16.61
C ASP A 86 -11.24 -4.94 -17.02
N SER A 87 -11.04 -4.03 -16.07
CA SER A 87 -10.83 -2.60 -16.30
C SER A 87 -9.64 -2.30 -17.22
N PHE A 88 -8.53 -3.05 -17.09
CA PHE A 88 -7.34 -2.96 -17.92
C PHE A 88 -7.56 -3.57 -19.31
N MET A 89 -8.15 -4.76 -19.37
CA MET A 89 -8.45 -5.44 -20.63
C MET A 89 -9.46 -4.65 -21.49
N LYS A 90 -10.50 -4.07 -20.88
CA LYS A 90 -11.51 -3.26 -21.59
C LYS A 90 -10.91 -1.98 -22.20
N ALA A 91 -9.96 -1.34 -21.52
CA ALA A 91 -9.27 -0.16 -22.05
C ALA A 91 -8.35 -0.51 -23.25
N ALA A 92 -7.67 -1.65 -23.20
CA ALA A 92 -6.77 -2.09 -24.27
C ALA A 92 -7.52 -2.65 -25.50
N THR A 93 -8.60 -3.42 -25.29
CA THR A 93 -9.25 -4.19 -26.37
C THR A 93 -10.37 -3.46 -27.11
N SER A 94 -11.02 -2.46 -26.51
CA SER A 94 -12.22 -1.85 -27.10
C SER A 94 -11.96 -0.70 -28.09
N SER A 95 -10.69 -0.27 -28.26
CA SER A 95 -10.41 0.92 -29.09
C SER A 95 -9.14 0.86 -29.94
N PHE A 96 -8.22 -0.10 -29.74
CA PHE A 96 -6.88 -0.02 -30.35
C PHE A 96 -6.33 -1.39 -30.79
N THR A 97 -6.85 -1.93 -31.90
CA THR A 97 -6.38 -3.21 -32.50
C THR A 97 -4.92 -3.18 -32.95
N ASP A 98 -4.37 -1.99 -33.17
CA ASP A 98 -3.04 -1.80 -33.75
C ASP A 98 -1.94 -1.64 -32.68
N LEU A 99 -2.30 -1.60 -31.39
CA LEU A 99 -1.37 -1.45 -30.28
C LEU A 99 -1.29 -2.74 -29.45
N SER A 100 -0.09 -3.05 -28.96
CA SER A 100 0.05 -4.10 -27.96
C SER A 100 -0.61 -3.66 -26.65
N GLU A 101 -1.14 -4.60 -25.87
CA GLU A 101 -1.85 -4.32 -24.61
C GLU A 101 -1.05 -3.40 -23.67
N PHE A 102 0.24 -3.71 -23.45
CA PHE A 102 1.13 -2.88 -22.62
C PHE A 102 1.34 -1.47 -23.19
N THR A 103 1.41 -1.34 -24.52
CA THR A 103 1.53 -0.02 -25.18
C THR A 103 0.23 0.78 -25.01
N ALA A 104 -0.92 0.13 -25.14
CA ALA A 104 -2.22 0.76 -24.90
C ALA A 104 -2.33 1.25 -23.45
N LEU A 105 -1.84 0.48 -22.47
CA LEU A 105 -1.78 0.90 -21.06
C LEU A 105 -0.84 2.09 -20.83
N THR A 106 0.31 2.10 -21.50
CA THR A 106 1.27 3.20 -21.39
C THR A 106 0.68 4.53 -21.89
N ILE A 107 -0.18 4.46 -22.92
CA ILE A 107 -0.77 5.64 -23.56
C ILE A 107 -2.10 6.06 -22.90
N TYR A 108 -2.98 5.10 -22.63
CA TYR A 108 -4.37 5.34 -22.24
C TYR A 108 -4.71 4.88 -20.82
N GLY A 109 -3.79 4.21 -20.13
CA GLY A 109 -3.97 3.78 -18.75
C GLY A 109 -3.99 4.93 -17.75
N LEU A 110 -4.10 4.60 -16.46
CA LEU A 110 -4.10 5.60 -15.40
C LEU A 110 -2.79 6.41 -15.43
N GLY A 111 -2.92 7.73 -15.61
CA GLY A 111 -1.78 8.62 -15.77
C GLY A 111 -1.03 8.50 -17.11
N GLY A 112 -1.60 7.81 -18.11
CA GLY A 112 -0.97 7.52 -19.39
C GLY A 112 -0.40 8.73 -20.13
N THR A 113 0.61 8.48 -20.96
CA THR A 113 1.35 9.51 -21.69
C THR A 113 0.92 9.54 -23.16
N PRO A 114 0.51 10.70 -23.71
CA PRO A 114 0.05 10.78 -25.09
C PRO A 114 1.09 10.28 -26.09
N MET A 115 0.66 9.53 -27.12
CA MET A 115 1.56 8.92 -28.11
C MET A 115 2.53 9.92 -28.76
N ARG A 116 2.13 11.18 -28.95
CA ARG A 116 2.96 12.24 -29.55
C ARG A 116 4.21 12.56 -28.70
N GLU A 117 4.15 12.32 -27.39
CA GLU A 117 5.20 12.58 -26.40
C GLU A 117 6.09 11.35 -26.18
N LEU A 118 5.76 10.21 -26.80
CA LEU A 118 6.48 8.94 -26.65
C LEU A 118 7.33 8.59 -27.88
N VAL A 119 7.17 9.33 -28.98
CA VAL A 119 7.81 9.04 -30.27
C VAL A 119 8.71 10.19 -30.69
N GLY A 120 9.95 9.87 -31.07
CA GLY A 120 10.97 10.86 -31.47
C GLY A 120 12.24 10.71 -30.66
N ALA A 121 13.37 11.12 -31.24
CA ALA A 121 14.67 11.04 -30.58
C ALA A 121 14.76 11.92 -29.32
N ASP A 122 14.01 13.04 -29.30
CA ASP A 122 13.97 13.96 -28.17
C ASP A 122 13.06 13.47 -27.03
N ASN A 123 12.26 12.43 -27.28
CA ASN A 123 11.24 11.92 -26.37
C ASN A 123 11.62 10.59 -25.70
N VAL A 124 12.88 10.15 -25.85
CA VAL A 124 13.34 8.84 -25.35
C VAL A 124 13.22 8.74 -23.83
N ASP A 125 13.59 9.80 -23.10
CA ASP A 125 13.47 9.80 -21.63
C ASP A 125 12.01 9.74 -21.19
N THR A 126 11.12 10.50 -21.85
CA THR A 126 9.68 10.45 -21.62
C THR A 126 9.10 9.06 -21.90
N LEU A 127 9.60 8.37 -22.93
CA LEU A 127 9.23 6.99 -23.23
C LEU A 127 9.67 6.02 -22.14
N ILE A 128 10.91 6.15 -21.65
CA ILE A 128 11.43 5.31 -20.56
C ILE A 128 10.61 5.52 -19.29
N ASP A 129 10.38 6.78 -18.89
CA ASP A 129 9.63 7.11 -17.69
C ASP A 129 8.18 6.61 -17.76
N ALA A 130 7.54 6.71 -18.94
CA ALA A 130 6.19 6.20 -19.15
C ALA A 130 6.13 4.68 -19.02
N ILE A 131 7.12 3.97 -19.59
CA ILE A 131 7.24 2.51 -19.49
C ILE A 131 7.51 2.08 -18.04
N ASP A 132 8.48 2.69 -17.37
CA ASP A 132 8.85 2.35 -15.99
C ASP A 132 7.68 2.54 -15.02
N ARG A 133 6.96 3.66 -15.14
CA ARG A 133 5.76 3.91 -14.33
C ARG A 133 4.66 2.89 -14.60
N THR A 134 4.38 2.60 -15.88
CA THR A 134 3.34 1.63 -16.26
C THR A 134 3.70 0.23 -15.78
N TYR A 135 4.97 -0.17 -15.95
CA TYR A 135 5.50 -1.43 -15.48
C TYR A 135 5.43 -1.55 -13.96
N GLY A 136 5.83 -0.51 -13.22
CA GLY A 136 5.77 -0.47 -11.76
C GLY A 136 4.34 -0.65 -11.23
N MET A 137 3.37 0.06 -11.79
CA MET A 137 1.95 -0.09 -11.41
C MET A 137 1.43 -1.50 -11.75
N TYR A 138 1.73 -2.00 -12.94
CA TYR A 138 1.30 -3.31 -13.39
C TYR A 138 1.87 -4.43 -12.51
N MET A 139 3.18 -4.37 -12.20
CA MET A 139 3.83 -5.34 -11.31
C MET A 139 3.33 -5.25 -9.88
N ALA A 140 3.05 -4.05 -9.35
CA ALA A 140 2.48 -3.90 -8.01
C ALA A 140 1.11 -4.59 -7.91
N GLN A 141 0.28 -4.48 -8.95
CA GLN A 141 -1.01 -5.17 -8.99
C GLN A 141 -0.85 -6.69 -9.08
N ILE A 142 0.06 -7.18 -9.93
CA ILE A 142 0.39 -8.62 -10.01
C ILE A 142 0.80 -9.16 -8.64
N LEU A 143 1.80 -8.54 -8.02
CA LEU A 143 2.35 -8.99 -6.74
C LEU A 143 1.31 -8.92 -5.62
N ASN A 144 0.41 -7.94 -5.65
CA ASN A 144 -0.68 -7.85 -4.67
C ASN A 144 -1.66 -9.03 -4.77
N THR A 145 -1.94 -9.55 -5.96
CA THR A 145 -2.81 -10.75 -6.10
C THR A 145 -2.14 -12.04 -5.64
N GLN A 146 -0.80 -12.09 -5.68
CA GLN A 146 0.01 -13.21 -5.21
C GLN A 146 0.45 -13.05 -3.75
N ARG A 147 -0.19 -12.15 -2.99
CA ARG A 147 0.13 -11.94 -1.59
C ARG A 147 -0.21 -13.19 -0.78
N GLU A 148 0.81 -13.84 -0.27
CA GLU A 148 0.66 -14.91 0.70
C GLU A 148 0.80 -14.39 2.13
N THR A 149 0.22 -15.13 3.07
CA THR A 149 0.42 -14.86 4.50
C THR A 149 1.70 -15.58 4.91
N LEU A 150 2.66 -14.86 5.49
CA LEU A 150 3.89 -15.47 5.97
C LEU A 150 3.58 -16.49 7.07
N ALA A 151 3.98 -17.75 6.87
CA ALA A 151 3.80 -18.82 7.86
C ALA A 151 4.63 -18.58 9.13
N ASP A 152 5.83 -18.02 8.97
CA ASP A 152 6.71 -17.57 10.05
C ASP A 152 6.80 -16.04 10.01
N ALA A 153 6.04 -15.38 10.88
CA ALA A 153 6.07 -13.93 10.99
C ALA A 153 7.45 -13.46 11.48
N VAL A 154 8.22 -12.83 10.59
CA VAL A 154 9.44 -12.13 10.99
C VAL A 154 9.02 -10.93 11.85
N PRO A 155 9.49 -10.83 13.11
CA PRO A 155 9.12 -9.72 13.98
C PRO A 155 9.66 -8.41 13.38
N LEU A 156 8.74 -7.53 13.00
CA LEU A 156 9.07 -6.18 12.51
C LEU A 156 9.15 -5.22 13.70
N THR A 157 10.20 -4.39 13.71
CA THR A 157 10.32 -3.33 14.72
C THR A 157 9.42 -2.17 14.31
N GLY A 158 8.39 -1.89 15.11
CA GLY A 158 7.45 -0.81 14.88
C GLY A 158 7.33 0.13 16.07
N LYS A 159 7.09 1.42 15.80
CA LYS A 159 6.81 2.43 16.83
C LYS A 159 5.39 2.93 16.70
N LEU A 160 4.56 2.68 17.70
CA LEU A 160 3.22 3.26 17.79
C LEU A 160 3.31 4.67 18.36
N VAL A 161 3.02 5.68 17.54
CA VAL A 161 2.92 7.08 17.98
C VAL A 161 1.45 7.45 18.10
N ASN A 162 1.01 7.75 19.32
CA ASN A 162 -0.30 8.32 19.58
C ASN A 162 -0.11 9.76 20.07
N PRO A 163 -0.35 10.78 19.24
CA PRO A 163 -0.16 12.18 19.61
C PRO A 163 -1.24 12.68 20.60
N THR A 164 -2.38 12.01 20.70
CA THR A 164 -3.54 12.43 21.49
C THR A 164 -3.73 11.59 22.76
N ARG A 165 -2.65 11.07 23.35
CA ARG A 165 -2.64 10.21 24.56
C ARG A 165 -3.46 10.79 25.72
N LEU A 166 -4.77 10.59 25.70
CA LEU A 166 -5.64 10.50 26.86
C LEU A 166 -5.64 9.03 27.28
N ARG A 167 -4.46 8.53 27.68
CA ARG A 167 -4.45 7.32 28.50
C ARG A 167 -4.83 7.82 29.89
N LEU A 168 -6.02 7.47 30.37
CA LEU A 168 -6.34 7.51 31.80
C LEU A 168 -5.30 6.60 32.47
N GLN A 169 -4.19 7.19 32.91
CA GLN A 169 -3.30 6.52 33.83
C GLN A 169 -4.06 6.56 35.15
N GLN A 170 -4.78 5.48 35.43
CA GLN A 170 -5.50 5.34 36.67
C GLN A 170 -4.44 5.30 37.78
N ASP A 171 -4.28 6.44 38.45
CA ASP A 171 -3.31 6.58 39.52
C ASP A 171 -3.70 5.62 40.64
N GLU A 172 -2.74 4.81 41.09
CA GLU A 172 -2.94 3.88 42.20
C GLU A 172 -3.38 4.64 43.46
N ILE A 173 -2.91 5.88 43.64
CA ILE A 173 -3.31 6.77 44.73
C ILE A 173 -4.79 7.14 44.60
N SER A 174 -5.24 7.52 43.39
CA SER A 174 -6.65 7.85 43.16
C SER A 174 -7.57 6.65 43.41
N THR A 175 -7.10 5.44 43.10
CA THR A 175 -7.85 4.20 43.36
C THR A 175 -7.98 3.94 44.86
N ARG A 176 -6.87 4.06 45.62
CA ARG A 176 -6.90 3.88 47.08
C ARG A 176 -7.75 4.93 47.79
N VAL A 177 -7.71 6.19 47.35
CA VAL A 177 -8.58 7.25 47.91
C VAL A 177 -10.06 6.91 47.67
N LEU A 178 -10.42 6.47 46.46
CA LEU A 178 -11.79 6.08 46.15
C LEU A 178 -12.26 4.91 47.02
N GLU A 179 -11.43 3.90 47.21
CA GLU A 179 -11.72 2.76 48.09
C GLU A 179 -11.98 3.21 49.54
N THR A 180 -11.17 4.13 50.09
CA THR A 180 -11.38 4.64 51.45
C THR A 180 -12.68 5.43 51.58
N LEU A 181 -13.03 6.24 50.58
CA LEU A 181 -14.27 6.99 50.54
C LEU A 181 -15.48 6.06 50.47
N LEU A 182 -15.38 5.00 49.65
CA LEU A 182 -16.43 4.00 49.50
C LEU A 182 -16.63 3.18 50.78
N ALA A 183 -15.55 2.81 51.46
CA ALA A 183 -15.59 2.16 52.76
C ALA A 183 -16.24 3.05 53.84
N ALA A 184 -15.93 4.35 53.85
CA ALA A 184 -16.54 5.30 54.78
C ALA A 184 -18.05 5.44 54.55
N ILE A 185 -18.49 5.57 53.29
CA ILE A 185 -19.92 5.63 52.93
C ILE A 185 -20.64 4.34 53.35
N ALA A 186 -20.03 3.17 53.13
CA ALA A 186 -20.57 1.89 53.57
C ALA A 186 -20.72 1.82 55.09
N LEU A 187 -19.74 2.31 55.84
CA LEU A 187 -19.80 2.32 57.30
C LEU A 187 -20.90 3.26 57.83
N PHE A 188 -21.02 4.45 57.25
CA PHE A 188 -22.08 5.39 57.64
C PHE A 188 -23.48 4.90 57.27
N THR A 189 -23.65 4.23 56.13
CA THR A 189 -24.94 3.65 55.74
C THR A 189 -25.35 2.51 56.66
N VAL A 190 -24.43 1.63 57.05
CA VAL A 190 -24.69 0.59 58.06
C VAL A 190 -25.07 1.20 59.41
N ALA A 191 -24.31 2.20 59.86
CA ALA A 191 -24.60 2.90 61.11
C ALA A 191 -25.97 3.58 61.09
N ALA A 192 -26.31 4.27 59.99
CA ALA A 192 -27.63 4.87 59.82
C ALA A 192 -28.74 3.82 59.89
N TYR A 193 -28.59 2.69 59.19
CA TYR A 193 -29.59 1.61 59.21
C TYR A 193 -29.75 0.99 60.61
N ALA A 194 -28.66 0.79 61.34
CA ALA A 194 -28.69 0.22 62.68
C ALA A 194 -29.27 1.19 63.74
N LEU A 195 -29.04 2.50 63.56
CA LEU A 195 -29.45 3.53 64.52
C LEU A 195 -30.83 4.14 64.22
N THR A 196 -31.32 4.05 62.98
CA THR A 196 -32.68 4.49 62.65
C THR A 196 -33.68 3.39 62.92
N ASP A 197 -34.52 3.62 63.93
CA ASP A 197 -35.71 2.81 64.18
C ASP A 197 -36.79 3.11 63.12
N ALA A 198 -36.76 2.35 62.03
CA ALA A 198 -37.72 2.46 60.92
C ALA A 198 -39.19 2.23 61.37
N GLY A 199 -39.43 1.78 62.61
CA GLY A 199 -40.76 1.57 63.17
C GLY A 199 -41.49 2.84 63.65
N ARG A 200 -40.83 4.01 63.69
CA ARG A 200 -41.43 5.25 64.25
C ARG A 200 -41.74 6.36 63.25
N VAL A 201 -41.49 6.16 61.96
CA VAL A 201 -41.54 7.25 60.96
C VAL A 201 -42.83 7.30 60.13
N LEU A 202 -43.79 6.40 60.37
CA LEU A 202 -45.14 6.52 59.82
C LEU A 202 -46.09 7.07 60.90
N PRO A 203 -46.61 8.32 60.78
CA PRO A 203 -47.72 8.75 61.62
C PRO A 203 -48.89 7.81 61.33
N LYS A 204 -49.38 7.11 62.36
CA LYS A 204 -50.66 6.41 62.28
C LYS A 204 -51.74 7.46 62.05
N SER A 205 -52.15 7.65 60.81
CA SER A 205 -53.35 8.42 60.48
C SER A 205 -54.54 7.68 61.09
N ARG A 206 -55.15 8.32 62.08
CA ARG A 206 -56.48 7.99 62.59
C ARG A 206 -57.52 8.61 61.68
#